data_AF-A0AAE3HHZ7-F1
#
_entry.id   AF-A0AAE3HHZ7-F1
#
_cell.length_a   1.000
_cell.length_b   1.000
_cell.length_c   1.000
_cell.angle_alpha   90.00
_cell.angle_beta   90.00
_cell.angle_gamma   90.00
#
_symmetry.space_group_name_H-M   'P 1'
#
loop_
_entity.id
_entity.type
_entity.pdbx_description
1 polymer ?
#
loop_
_entity_poly.entity_id
_entity_poly.type
_entity_poly.pdbx_seq_one_letter_code
_entity_poly.pdbx_strand_id
1 'polypeptide(L)'
;MRRLVLTTLLAAVTMPVVADTYVEGYTRDDGTRVEGHYRTEPNEFKFDNYSAEGNTNPYTGEPGYKDHEFSSPDLESDYGTNSGYDTDFDTGYDW
;
A
#
# COMPACT_ATOMS: atom_id res chain seq x y z
N MET A 1 17.10 -54.05 -11.48
CA MET A 1 17.21 -52.78 -10.73
C MET A 1 16.95 -51.60 -11.67
N ARG A 2 15.68 -51.21 -11.84
CA ARG A 2 15.21 -50.11 -12.71
C ARG A 2 13.86 -49.59 -12.19
N ARG A 3 13.83 -49.07 -10.96
CA ARG A 3 12.62 -48.46 -10.36
C ARG A 3 13.01 -47.35 -9.40
N LEU A 4 13.88 -46.43 -9.84
CA LEU A 4 14.23 -45.24 -9.08
C LEU A 4 14.48 -44.06 -10.05
N VAL A 5 13.55 -43.82 -10.97
CA VAL A 5 13.60 -42.64 -11.85
C VAL A 5 12.28 -41.85 -11.84
N LEU A 6 11.33 -42.15 -10.94
CA LEU A 6 9.96 -41.66 -11.10
C LEU A 6 9.30 -41.05 -9.86
N THR A 7 10.04 -40.34 -8.98
CA THR A 7 9.42 -39.80 -7.74
C THR A 7 9.81 -38.38 -7.31
N THR A 8 10.47 -37.56 -8.11
CA THR A 8 10.75 -36.16 -7.71
C THR A 8 10.61 -35.18 -8.86
N LEU A 9 9.38 -34.83 -9.23
CA LEU A 9 9.15 -33.63 -10.04
C LEU A 9 7.76 -33.04 -9.77
N LEU A 10 7.56 -32.57 -8.54
CA LEU A 10 6.49 -31.61 -8.24
C LEU A 10 6.97 -30.66 -7.14
N ALA A 11 8.05 -29.93 -7.40
CA ALA A 11 8.31 -28.71 -6.66
C ALA A 11 7.33 -27.66 -7.20
N ALA A 12 6.21 -27.47 -6.52
CA ALA A 12 5.30 -26.37 -6.81
C ALA A 12 6.04 -25.07 -6.51
N VAL A 13 6.37 -24.31 -7.55
CA VAL A 13 6.92 -22.96 -7.40
C VAL A 13 5.76 -22.07 -6.98
N THR A 14 5.70 -21.71 -5.71
CA THR A 14 4.80 -20.66 -5.23
C THR A 14 5.43 -19.31 -5.57
N MET A 15 4.85 -18.57 -6.51
CA MET A 15 5.24 -17.17 -6.73
C MET A 15 4.50 -16.30 -5.71
N PRO A 16 5.19 -15.45 -4.95
CA PRO A 16 4.51 -14.46 -4.12
C PRO A 16 3.76 -13.50 -5.05
N VAL A 17 2.46 -13.33 -4.83
CA VAL A 17 1.68 -12.25 -5.45
C VAL A 17 1.90 -11.03 -4.58
N VAL A 18 2.61 -10.03 -5.10
CA VAL A 18 2.72 -8.72 -4.48
C VAL A 18 1.70 -7.83 -5.18
N ALA A 19 0.79 -7.25 -4.41
CA ALA A 19 -0.30 -6.39 -4.89
C ALA A 19 0.16 -4.93 -4.89
N ASP A 20 1.23 -4.65 -5.63
CA ASP A 20 1.85 -3.33 -5.71
C ASP A 20 1.98 -2.87 -7.16
N THR A 21 2.01 -1.55 -7.36
CA THR A 21 2.11 -0.94 -8.67
C THR A 21 3.12 0.19 -8.67
N TYR A 22 3.90 0.26 -9.75
CA TYR A 22 4.87 1.34 -9.95
C TYR A 22 4.20 2.55 -10.60
N VAL A 23 4.42 3.72 -10.02
CA VAL A 23 3.98 5.01 -10.55
C VAL A 23 5.18 5.69 -11.19
N GLU A 24 5.04 6.08 -12.46
CA GLU A 24 6.06 6.84 -13.16
C GLU A 24 6.23 8.24 -12.55
N GLY A 25 7.48 8.68 -12.42
CA GLY A 25 7.78 10.03 -11.97
C GLY A 25 7.30 11.08 -12.97
N TYR A 26 6.86 12.23 -12.46
CA TYR A 26 6.30 13.32 -13.25
C TYR A 26 6.72 14.68 -12.70
N THR A 27 6.48 15.74 -13.47
CA THR A 27 6.71 17.12 -13.03
C THR A 27 5.35 17.76 -12.76
N ARG A 28 5.18 18.33 -11.56
CA ARG A 28 4.00 19.10 -11.17
C ARG A 28 3.99 20.47 -11.87
N ASP A 29 2.82 21.10 -11.97
CA ASP A 29 2.67 22.41 -12.61
C ASP A 29 3.48 23.53 -11.91
N ASP A 30 3.79 23.36 -10.63
CA ASP A 30 4.64 24.27 -9.84
C ASP A 30 6.15 24.08 -10.10
N GLY A 31 6.52 23.14 -10.98
CA GLY A 31 7.91 22.81 -11.33
C GLY A 31 8.55 21.74 -10.43
N THR A 32 7.87 21.23 -9.41
CA THR A 32 8.39 20.18 -8.52
C THR A 32 8.48 18.85 -9.28
N ARG A 33 9.65 18.22 -9.25
CA ARG A 33 9.85 16.88 -9.83
C ARG A 33 9.54 15.80 -8.80
N VAL A 34 8.69 14.86 -9.19
CA VAL A 34 8.29 13.68 -8.41
C VAL A 34 9.04 12.48 -8.96
N GLU A 35 9.74 11.76 -8.10
CA GLU A 35 10.39 10.51 -8.47
C GLU A 35 9.35 9.39 -8.58
N GLY A 36 9.64 8.41 -9.44
CA GLY A 36 8.79 7.24 -9.53
C GLY A 36 8.93 6.38 -8.28
N HIS A 37 7.82 5.79 -7.84
CA HIS A 37 7.74 5.06 -6.57
C HIS A 37 6.77 3.89 -6.71
N TYR A 38 6.85 2.95 -5.77
CA TYR A 38 5.90 1.85 -5.65
C TYR A 38 4.83 2.22 -4.62
N ARG A 39 3.60 1.79 -4.87
CA ARG A 39 2.45 1.91 -3.97
C ARG A 39 1.61 0.65 -4.02
N THR A 40 0.69 0.49 -3.07
CA THR A 40 -0.31 -0.58 -3.14
C THR A 40 -1.21 -0.49 -4.38
N GLU A 41 -1.72 -1.64 -4.81
CA GLU A 41 -2.72 -1.71 -5.88
C GLU A 41 -3.97 -0.90 -5.49
N PRO A 42 -4.45 -0.01 -6.37
CA PRO A 42 -5.59 0.84 -6.05
C PRO A 42 -6.86 -0.01 -5.92
N ASN A 43 -7.49 0.03 -4.75
CA ASN A 43 -8.78 -0.60 -4.47
C ASN A 43 -9.64 0.31 -3.54
N GLU A 44 -10.77 -0.19 -3.05
CA GLU A 44 -11.70 0.57 -2.20
C GLU A 44 -11.36 0.57 -0.70
N PHE A 45 -10.33 -0.17 -0.29
CA PHE A 45 -9.95 -0.38 1.08
C PHE A 45 -8.66 0.41 1.41
N LYS A 46 -8.62 1.02 2.58
CA LYS A 46 -7.44 1.76 3.05
C LYS A 46 -6.57 0.94 3.96
N PHE A 47 -7.13 -0.03 4.68
CA PHE A 47 -6.42 -0.83 5.69
C PHE A 47 -5.22 -1.61 5.14
N ASP A 48 -5.15 -1.85 3.83
CA ASP A 48 -4.07 -2.58 3.16
C ASP A 48 -3.03 -1.66 2.50
N ASN A 49 -3.21 -0.34 2.51
CA ASN A 49 -2.21 0.62 2.04
C ASN A 49 -0.96 0.62 2.92
N TYR A 50 0.22 0.91 2.36
CA TYR A 50 1.46 0.94 3.13
C TYR A 50 1.45 2.02 4.22
N SER A 51 0.79 3.14 3.93
CA SER A 51 0.64 4.27 4.84
C SER A 51 -0.44 4.09 5.93
N ALA A 52 -1.23 3.00 5.88
CA ALA A 52 -2.26 2.72 6.88
C ALA A 52 -1.64 2.42 8.25
N GLU A 53 -2.32 2.82 9.32
CA GLU A 53 -1.89 2.55 10.69
C GLU A 53 -1.56 1.06 10.91
N GLY A 54 -0.36 0.79 11.43
CA GLY A 54 0.11 -0.57 11.72
C GLY A 54 0.74 -1.31 10.54
N ASN A 55 0.65 -0.77 9.32
CA ASN A 55 1.39 -1.28 8.16
C ASN A 55 2.81 -0.69 8.09
N THR A 56 3.64 -1.24 7.21
CA THR A 56 4.99 -0.73 6.94
C THR A 56 5.26 -0.82 5.46
N ASN A 57 5.77 0.26 4.87
CA ASN A 57 6.16 0.30 3.47
C ASN A 57 7.37 -0.64 3.24
N PRO A 58 7.26 -1.69 2.41
CA PRO A 58 8.35 -2.64 2.18
C PRO A 58 9.53 -2.03 1.42
N TYR A 59 9.35 -0.88 0.76
CA TYR A 59 10.37 -0.20 -0.04
C TYR A 59 11.19 0.82 0.76
N THR A 60 10.56 1.51 1.70
CA THR A 60 11.21 2.54 2.52
C THR A 60 11.47 2.08 3.96
N GLY A 61 10.75 1.06 4.44
CA GLY A 61 10.75 0.64 5.84
C GLY A 61 9.99 1.57 6.77
N GLU A 62 9.29 2.57 6.22
CA GLU A 62 8.55 3.55 7.00
C GLU A 62 7.23 2.97 7.51
N PRO A 63 6.91 3.14 8.80
CA PRO A 63 5.61 2.74 9.36
C PRO A 63 4.48 3.65 8.88
N GLY A 64 3.31 3.06 8.68
CA GLY A 64 2.07 3.75 8.37
C GLY A 64 1.32 4.22 9.62
N TYR A 65 0.60 5.33 9.48
CA TYR A 65 -0.14 6.01 10.56
C TYR A 65 -1.49 6.58 10.11
N LYS A 66 -1.89 6.37 8.85
CA LYS A 66 -3.15 6.91 8.33
C LYS A 66 -4.31 6.06 8.81
N ASP A 67 -5.37 6.72 9.25
CA ASP A 67 -6.62 6.08 9.62
C ASP A 67 -7.20 5.27 8.45
N HIS A 68 -7.83 4.15 8.78
CA HIS A 68 -8.51 3.26 7.85
C HIS A 68 -9.84 2.75 8.43
N GLU A 69 -10.55 1.90 7.69
CA GLU A 69 -11.93 1.49 8.01
C GLU A 69 -12.09 0.79 9.37
N PHE A 70 -10.99 0.26 9.92
CA PHE A 70 -10.96 -0.46 11.19
C PHE A 70 -10.20 0.28 12.29
N SER A 71 -9.66 1.47 12.00
CA SER A 71 -9.09 2.33 13.05
C SER A 71 -10.17 2.57 14.08
N SER A 72 -9.85 2.30 15.35
CA SER A 72 -10.76 2.67 16.43
C SER A 72 -10.87 4.19 16.42
N PRO A 73 -12.06 4.79 16.61
CA PRO A 73 -12.15 6.22 16.79
C PRO A 73 -11.47 6.54 18.12
N ASP A 74 -10.17 6.80 18.09
CA ASP A 74 -9.46 7.31 19.23
C ASP A 74 -10.02 8.69 19.56
N LEU A 75 -10.41 8.82 20.82
CA LEU A 75 -10.93 10.03 21.41
C LEU A 75 -9.82 11.09 21.50
N GLU A 76 -9.46 11.73 20.38
CA GLU A 76 -8.54 12.87 20.38
C GLU A 76 -9.22 14.12 19.77
N SER A 77 -9.66 14.98 20.70
CA SER A 77 -9.89 16.42 20.56
C SER A 77 -10.81 16.98 19.47
N ASP A 78 -11.99 17.37 19.94
CA ASP A 78 -12.74 18.57 19.58
C ASP A 78 -11.85 19.79 19.23
N TYR A 79 -11.42 19.91 17.98
CA TYR A 79 -11.24 21.19 17.29
C TYR A 79 -11.48 21.01 15.80
N GLY A 80 -12.67 21.39 15.35
CA GLY A 80 -12.92 21.72 13.96
C GLY A 80 -13.70 20.66 13.21
N THR A 81 -15.02 20.76 13.34
CA THR A 81 -15.98 20.26 12.37
C THR A 81 -15.49 20.44 10.93
N ASN A 82 -15.23 19.33 10.24
CA ASN A 82 -15.78 19.17 8.91
C ASN A 82 -16.16 17.69 8.72
N SER A 83 -17.43 17.40 8.97
CA SER A 83 -18.14 16.34 8.25
C SER A 83 -18.23 16.78 6.78
N GLY A 84 -17.09 16.81 6.11
CA GLY A 84 -16.97 16.93 4.68
C GLY A 84 -16.86 15.51 4.17
N TYR A 85 -17.65 15.17 3.17
CA TYR A 85 -17.09 14.32 2.13
C TYR A 85 -15.75 14.94 1.80
N ASP A 86 -14.65 14.27 2.14
CA ASP A 86 -13.30 14.75 1.82
C ASP A 86 -13.21 14.78 0.30
N THR A 87 -13.60 15.93 -0.26
CA THR A 87 -13.32 16.33 -1.63
C THR A 87 -11.91 16.87 -1.75
N ASP A 88 -11.12 16.78 -0.68
CA ASP A 88 -9.68 16.92 -0.77
C ASP A 88 -9.14 15.66 -1.42
N PHE A 89 -8.91 15.80 -2.71
CA PHE A 89 -8.04 14.99 -3.55
C PHE A 89 -6.59 15.02 -3.03
N ASP A 90 -6.37 15.02 -1.71
CA ASP A 90 -5.09 14.67 -1.11
C ASP A 90 -5.07 13.16 -1.01
N THR A 91 -4.74 12.62 -2.16
CA THR A 91 -4.79 11.21 -2.47
C THR A 91 -4.12 10.42 -1.36
N GLY A 92 -4.83 9.47 -0.77
CA GLY A 92 -4.26 8.42 0.10
C GLY A 92 -3.21 7.55 -0.60
N TYR A 93 -2.57 8.04 -1.66
CA TYR A 93 -1.41 7.47 -2.29
C TYR A 93 -0.26 7.50 -1.30
N ASP A 94 0.22 6.29 -1.02
CA ASP A 94 1.56 6.05 -0.50
C ASP A 94 2.55 6.92 -1.29
N TRP A 95 3.22 7.81 -0.57
CA TRP A 95 4.51 8.35 -0.97
C TRP A 95 5.61 7.56 -0.26
#